data_AF-A0A7C1V7W8-F1
#
_entry.id   AF-A0A7C1V7W8-F1
#
_cell.length_a   1.000
_cell.length_b   1.000
_cell.length_c   1.000
_cell.angle_alpha   90.00
_cell.angle_beta   90.00
_cell.angle_gamma   90.00
#
_symmetry.space_group_name_H-M   'P 1'
#
loop_
_entity.id
_entity.type
_entity.pdbx_description
1 polymer ?
#
loop_
_entity_poly.entity_id
_entity_poly.type
_entity_poly.pdbx_seq_one_letter_code
_entity_poly.pdbx_strand_id
1 'polypeptide(L)'
;MGSRHVGKPSDLKPKELEAVKASTTIFVLSDIIDSDEYAKILKEICTVTPYRIIPQSEYNLHEYYNKNYSIAELVGFKRSKTNKMGSVLHSLHIYLNIGLYDAKAIDEKLS
;
A
#
# COMPACT_ATOMS: atom_id res chain seq x y z
N MET A 1 1.78 2.35 25.62
CA MET A 1 1.14 3.08 24.50
C MET A 1 1.33 2.23 23.24
N GLY A 2 0.31 1.44 22.86
CA GLY A 2 0.33 0.61 21.66
C GLY A 2 0.12 1.46 20.40
N SER A 3 0.60 0.96 19.26
CA SER A 3 0.45 1.59 17.95
C SER A 3 -1.02 1.90 17.67
N ARG A 4 -1.37 3.19 17.56
CA ARG A 4 -2.72 3.63 17.18
C ARG A 4 -2.87 3.40 15.68
N HIS A 5 -3.58 2.35 15.27
CA HIS A 5 -4.01 2.18 13.89
C HIS A 5 -4.95 3.34 13.52
N VAL A 6 -4.56 4.14 12.53
CA VAL A 6 -5.37 5.23 11.96
C VAL A 6 -6.03 4.69 10.69
N GLY A 7 -7.36 4.85 10.60
CA GLY A 7 -8.18 4.32 9.49
C GLY A 7 -8.59 2.86 9.73
N LYS A 8 -9.79 2.64 10.26
CA LYS A 8 -10.42 1.32 10.27
C LYS A 8 -11.22 1.11 8.98
N PRO A 9 -11.41 -0.14 8.52
CA PRO A 9 -12.32 -0.42 7.40
C PRO A 9 -13.74 0.13 7.61
N SER A 10 -14.19 0.23 8.86
CA SER A 10 -15.47 0.85 9.24
C SER A 10 -15.54 2.36 8.99
N ASP A 11 -14.39 3.02 8.85
CA ASP A 11 -14.30 4.47 8.67
C ASP A 11 -14.36 4.86 7.18
N LEU A 12 -14.26 3.88 6.27
CA LEU A 12 -14.45 4.07 4.83
C LEU A 12 -15.91 4.36 4.52
N LYS A 13 -16.20 5.54 3.99
CA LYS A 13 -17.56 5.90 3.58
C LYS A 13 -17.96 5.01 2.40
N PRO A 14 -19.26 4.64 2.27
CA PRO A 14 -19.71 3.79 1.16
C PRO A 14 -19.29 4.29 -0.22
N LYS A 15 -19.32 5.62 -0.44
CA LYS A 15 -18.89 6.25 -1.70
C LYS A 15 -17.40 6.04 -1.99
N GLU A 16 -16.55 6.05 -0.96
CA GLU A 16 -15.11 5.83 -1.10
C GLU A 16 -14.83 4.35 -1.40
N LEU A 17 -15.56 3.42 -0.78
CA LEU A 17 -15.48 1.99 -1.09
C LEU A 17 -15.88 1.68 -2.55
N GLU A 18 -16.96 2.28 -3.04
CA GLU A 18 -17.38 2.10 -4.44
C GLU A 18 -16.35 2.68 -5.42
N ALA A 19 -15.70 3.80 -5.07
CA ALA A 19 -14.59 4.33 -5.86
C ALA A 19 -13.39 3.37 -5.91
N VAL A 20 -13.05 2.69 -4.80
CA VAL A 20 -12.01 1.64 -4.79
C VAL A 20 -12.38 0.52 -5.75
N LYS A 21 -13.60 -0.02 -5.65
CA LYS A 21 -14.07 -1.14 -6.50
C LYS A 21 -14.06 -0.80 -8.00
N ALA A 22 -14.35 0.44 -8.35
CA ALA A 22 -14.37 0.91 -9.74
C ALA A 22 -12.97 1.31 -10.27
N SER A 23 -11.95 1.34 -9.42
CA SER A 23 -10.58 1.65 -9.80
C SER A 23 -9.82 0.40 -10.25
N THR A 24 -8.70 0.60 -10.95
CA THR A 24 -7.69 -0.45 -11.12
C THR A 24 -6.66 -0.32 -9.99
N THR A 25 -6.33 -1.42 -9.33
CA THR A 25 -5.33 -1.43 -8.25
C THR A 25 -3.93 -1.63 -8.82
N ILE A 26 -3.02 -0.70 -8.55
CA ILE A 26 -1.60 -0.85 -8.83
C ILE A 26 -0.93 -1.44 -7.59
N PHE A 27 -0.43 -2.67 -7.70
CA PHE A 27 0.41 -3.29 -6.68
C PHE A 27 1.87 -2.97 -6.95
N VAL A 28 2.48 -2.20 -6.06
CA VAL A 28 3.91 -1.88 -6.13
C VAL A 28 4.69 -3.00 -5.45
N LEU A 29 5.48 -3.73 -6.23
CA LEU A 29 6.22 -4.90 -5.79
C LEU A 29 7.64 -4.52 -5.34
N SER A 30 7.97 -4.84 -4.10
CA SER A 30 9.35 -4.77 -3.61
C SER A 30 10.20 -5.89 -4.20
N ASP A 31 11.49 -5.62 -4.42
CA ASP A 31 12.50 -6.55 -4.93
C ASP A 31 12.77 -7.76 -4.01
N ILE A 32 12.11 -7.83 -2.85
CA ILE A 32 12.28 -8.87 -1.82
C ILE A 32 11.47 -10.12 -2.17
N ILE A 33 10.39 -9.99 -2.92
CA ILE A 33 9.47 -11.08 -3.24
C ILE A 33 9.49 -11.33 -4.74
N ASP A 34 9.58 -12.60 -5.14
CA ASP A 34 9.49 -13.01 -6.53
C ASP A 34 8.15 -12.58 -7.16
N SER A 35 8.21 -12.04 -8.37
CA SER A 35 7.03 -11.48 -9.04
C SER A 35 5.99 -12.54 -9.39
N ASP A 36 6.42 -13.75 -9.76
CA ASP A 36 5.50 -14.82 -10.15
C ASP A 36 4.80 -15.41 -8.94
N GLU A 37 5.52 -15.55 -7.82
CA GLU A 37 4.94 -15.96 -6.55
C GLU A 37 3.93 -14.92 -6.03
N TYR A 38 4.28 -13.63 -6.10
CA TYR A 38 3.37 -12.56 -5.72
C TYR A 38 2.12 -12.50 -6.61
N ALA A 39 2.26 -12.71 -7.92
CA ALA A 39 1.14 -12.75 -8.85
C ALA A 39 0.16 -13.89 -8.56
N LYS A 40 0.64 -15.07 -8.15
CA LYS A 40 -0.21 -16.20 -7.72
C LYS A 40 -1.02 -15.83 -6.49
N ILE A 41 -0.38 -15.24 -5.47
CA ILE A 41 -1.05 -14.78 -4.26
C ILE A 41 -2.15 -13.77 -4.62
N LEU A 42 -1.83 -12.75 -5.43
CA LEU A 42 -2.79 -11.73 -5.83
C LEU A 42 -3.98 -12.30 -6.61
N LYS A 43 -3.77 -13.31 -7.45
CA LYS A 43 -4.85 -13.96 -8.20
C LYS A 43 -5.88 -14.62 -7.28
N GLU A 44 -5.45 -15.11 -6.12
CA GLU A 44 -6.34 -15.74 -5.14
C GLU A 44 -7.04 -14.72 -4.24
N ILE A 45 -6.34 -13.65 -3.84
CA ILE A 45 -6.85 -12.72 -2.82
C ILE A 45 -7.49 -11.43 -3.40
N CYS A 46 -7.05 -10.98 -4.57
CA CYS A 46 -7.52 -9.74 -5.18
C CYS A 46 -8.68 -10.02 -6.14
N THR A 47 -9.88 -10.21 -5.58
CA THR A 47 -11.10 -10.55 -6.34
C THR A 47 -12.00 -9.35 -6.63
N VAL A 48 -11.71 -8.20 -6.02
CA VAL A 48 -12.62 -7.05 -5.97
C VAL A 48 -12.32 -6.02 -7.06
N THR A 49 -11.07 -5.88 -7.47
CA THR A 49 -10.62 -4.87 -8.44
C THR A 49 -9.74 -5.49 -9.51
N PRO A 50 -9.82 -5.05 -10.79
CA PRO A 50 -8.77 -5.34 -11.74
C PRO A 50 -7.44 -4.78 -11.22
N TYR A 51 -6.33 -5.46 -11.50
CA TYR A 51 -5.03 -5.05 -10.94
C TYR A 51 -3.88 -5.13 -11.94
N ARG A 52 -2.82 -4.38 -11.64
CA ARG A 52 -1.51 -4.45 -12.30
C ARG A 52 -0.42 -4.54 -11.24
N ILE A 53 0.66 -5.24 -11.55
CA ILE A 53 1.85 -5.31 -10.70
C ILE A 53 2.93 -4.47 -11.36
N ILE A 54 3.56 -3.57 -10.61
CA ILE A 54 4.64 -2.70 -11.08
C ILE A 54 5.83 -2.87 -10.13
N PRO A 55 7.05 -3.14 -10.64
CA PRO A 55 8.25 -3.15 -9.80
C PRO A 55 8.45 -1.80 -9.10
N GLN A 56 8.94 -1.82 -7.86
CA GLN A 56 9.24 -0.60 -7.11
C GLN A 56 10.19 0.34 -7.87
N SER A 57 11.11 -0.21 -8.66
CA SER A 57 12.06 0.53 -9.50
C SER A 57 11.42 1.30 -10.66
N GLU A 58 10.23 0.88 -11.11
CA GLU A 58 9.49 1.48 -12.23
C GLU A 58 8.32 2.36 -11.75
N TYR A 59 8.03 2.32 -10.46
CA TYR A 59 6.88 3.02 -9.90
C TYR A 59 7.13 4.52 -9.72
N ASN A 60 6.33 5.33 -10.42
CA ASN A 60 6.30 6.79 -10.29
C ASN A 60 4.90 7.25 -9.87
N LEU A 61 4.73 7.63 -8.60
CA LEU A 61 3.45 8.11 -8.06
C LEU A 61 2.82 9.22 -8.91
N HIS A 62 3.63 10.12 -9.48
CA HIS A 62 3.15 11.25 -10.28
C HIS A 62 2.41 10.79 -11.56
N GLU A 63 2.66 9.57 -12.03
CA GLU A 63 1.99 9.02 -13.22
C GLU A 63 0.63 8.40 -12.91
N TYR A 64 0.34 8.12 -11.64
CA TYR A 64 -0.83 7.34 -11.23
C TYR A 64 -1.79 8.09 -10.31
N TYR A 65 -1.31 9.06 -9.53
CA TYR A 65 -2.12 9.76 -8.53
C TYR A 65 -3.29 10.58 -9.12
N ASN A 66 -3.20 11.00 -10.39
CA ASN A 66 -4.23 11.79 -11.07
C ASN A 66 -5.15 10.97 -11.99
N LYS A 67 -5.06 9.64 -11.94
CA LYS A 67 -5.84 8.70 -12.74
C LYS A 67 -6.78 7.89 -11.85
N ASN A 68 -7.68 7.12 -12.47
CA ASN A 68 -8.59 6.21 -11.74
C ASN A 68 -7.88 4.93 -11.26
N TYR A 69 -6.82 5.11 -10.47
CA TYR A 69 -6.06 4.04 -9.85
C TYR A 69 -6.19 4.11 -8.33
N SER A 70 -6.34 2.95 -7.71
CA SER A 70 -5.96 2.78 -6.30
C SER A 70 -4.56 2.18 -6.28
N ILE A 71 -3.79 2.47 -5.23
CA ILE A 71 -2.41 2.03 -5.11
C ILE A 71 -2.28 1.19 -3.85
N ALA A 72 -1.78 -0.02 -4.03
CA ALA A 72 -1.49 -0.99 -2.99
C ALA A 72 0.02 -1.20 -2.89
N GLU A 73 0.62 -0.83 -1.76
CA GLU A 73 2.05 -0.96 -1.51
C GLU A 73 2.28 -1.98 -0.40
N LEU A 74 3.10 -3.00 -0.68
CA LEU A 74 3.58 -3.91 0.35
C LEU A 74 4.90 -3.36 0.91
N VAL A 75 4.82 -2.73 2.08
CA VAL A 75 5.96 -2.06 2.71
C VAL A 75 6.51 -2.94 3.84
N GLY A 76 7.76 -3.36 3.69
CA GLY A 76 8.51 -4.07 4.72
C GLY A 76 9.59 -3.18 5.34
N PHE A 77 9.65 -3.07 6.66
CA PHE A 77 10.81 -2.47 7.32
C PHE A 77 11.29 -3.26 8.54
N LYS A 78 12.61 -3.33 8.68
CA LYS A 78 13.25 -3.90 9.86
C LYS A 78 13.26 -2.85 10.97
N ARG A 79 12.70 -3.19 12.13
CA ARG A 79 12.91 -2.43 13.36
C ARG A 79 13.94 -3.13 14.22
N SER A 80 14.81 -2.32 14.80
CA SER A 80 15.75 -2.78 15.83
C SER A 80 15.47 -1.98 17.09
N LYS A 81 15.27 -2.67 18.21
CA LYS A 81 15.05 -2.05 19.52
C LYS A 81 16.04 -2.62 20.52
N THR A 82 16.89 -1.75 21.06
CA THR A 82 17.78 -2.12 22.16
C THR A 82 16.97 -2.15 23.45
N ASN A 83 17.04 -3.26 24.19
CA ASN A 83 16.43 -3.38 25.50
C ASN A 83 17.28 -2.66 26.57
N LYS A 84 16.75 -2.53 27.79
CA LYS A 84 17.46 -1.86 28.90
C LYS A 84 18.75 -2.59 29.34
N MET A 85 18.95 -3.83 28.90
CA MET A 85 20.12 -4.67 29.20
C MET A 85 21.15 -4.69 28.06
N GLY A 86 20.97 -3.86 27.01
CA GLY A 86 21.91 -3.74 25.90
C GLY A 86 21.74 -4.76 24.77
N SER A 87 20.81 -5.73 24.88
CA SER A 87 20.52 -6.66 23.80
C SER A 87 19.65 -6.00 22.72
N VAL A 88 19.97 -6.24 21.46
CA VAL A 88 19.21 -5.72 20.31
C VAL A 88 18.18 -6.76 19.86
N LEU A 89 16.89 -6.39 19.91
CA LEU A 89 15.82 -7.17 19.31
C LEU A 89 15.54 -6.67 17.89
N HIS A 90 15.57 -7.57 16.92
CA HIS A 90 15.16 -7.27 15.54
C HIS A 90 13.73 -7.79 15.30
N SER A 91 12.89 -6.96 14.68
CA SER A 91 11.56 -7.35 14.21
C SER A 91 11.38 -6.92 12.75
N LEU A 92 10.77 -7.78 11.94
CA LEU A 92 10.31 -7.44 10.60
C LEU A 92 8.84 -7.04 10.68
N HIS A 93 8.53 -5.85 10.18
CA HIS A 93 7.16 -5.36 10.09
C HIS A 93 6.78 -5.27 8.62
N ILE A 94 5.64 -5.87 8.25
CA ILE A 94 5.08 -5.84 6.91
C ILE A 94 3.73 -5.15 6.99
N TYR A 95 3.50 -4.16 6.13
CA TYR A 95 2.26 -3.42 6.01
C TYR A 95 1.76 -3.52 4.57
N LEU A 96 0.45 -3.69 4.41
CA LEU A 96 -0.24 -3.44 3.15
C LEU A 96 -0.90 -2.06 3.26
N ASN A 97 -0.43 -1.11 2.48
CA ASN A 97 -1.00 0.22 2.39
C ASN A 97 -1.89 0.30 1.14
N ILE A 98 -3.17 0.63 1.28
CA ILE A 98 -4.08 0.81 0.14
C ILE A 98 -4.59 2.25 0.18
N GLY A 99 -4.31 3.01 -0.87
CA GLY A 99 -4.67 4.42 -0.97
C GLY A 99 -5.36 4.76 -2.29
N LEU A 100 -6.35 5.65 -2.21
CA LEU A 100 -6.85 6.43 -3.34
C LEU A 100 -6.36 7.86 -3.13
N TYR A 101 -5.81 8.47 -4.19
CA TYR A 101 -5.30 9.83 -4.13
C TYR A 101 -6.32 10.81 -4.70
N ASP A 102 -6.61 11.87 -3.94
CA ASP A 102 -7.36 13.01 -4.46
C ASP A 102 -6.39 13.94 -5.18
N ALA A 103 -6.30 13.76 -6.49
CA ALA A 103 -5.41 14.51 -7.36
C ALA A 103 -5.58 16.02 -7.21
N LYS A 104 -6.83 16.51 -7.13
CA LYS A 104 -7.12 17.94 -7.01
C LYS A 104 -6.56 18.50 -5.71
N ALA A 105 -6.82 17.80 -4.59
CA ALA A 105 -6.34 18.23 -3.29
C ALA A 105 -4.80 18.17 -3.17
N ILE A 106 -4.15 17.26 -3.91
CA ILE A 106 -2.69 17.16 -3.99
C ILE A 106 -2.12 18.31 -4.83
N ASP A 107 -2.66 18.55 -6.02
CA ASP A 107 -2.21 19.60 -6.94
C ASP A 107 -2.36 21.00 -6.30
N GLU A 108 -3.46 21.24 -5.58
CA GLU A 108 -3.68 22.48 -4.81
C GLU A 108 -2.66 22.69 -3.70
N LYS A 109 -2.10 21.62 -3.11
CA LYS A 109 -1.06 21.72 -2.07
C LYS A 109 0.36 21.84 -2.61
N LEU A 110 0.57 21.43 -3.86
CA LEU A 110 1.88 21.44 -4.53
C LEU A 110 2.09 22.70 -5.38
N SER A 111 1.03 23.49 -5.62
CA SER A 111 1.05 24.81 -6.30
C SER A 111 1.39 25.94 -5.34
#